data_AF-A0A848DDC2-F1
#
_entry.id   AF-A0A848DDC2-F1
#
_cell.length_a   1.000
_cell.length_b   1.000
_cell.length_c   1.000
_cell.angle_alpha   90.00
_cell.angle_beta   90.00
_cell.angle_gamma   90.00
#
_symmetry.space_group_name_H-M   'P 1'
#
loop_
_entity.id
_entity.type
_entity.pdbx_description
1 polymer ?
#
loop_
_entity_poly.entity_id
_entity_poly.type
_entity_poly.pdbx_seq_one_letter_code
_entity_poly.pdbx_strand_id
1 'polypeptide(L)'
;MPSLATLDEALSRLDTTLTAALGQPRFAPGLTDPQIDELLRPSGLALPAEVRAYLRRHDGVAPTSRVLAPWLIGHWLPLSLREALAERDVRRAMAREEFGGEPEDADGVWGPGWLPLFRAGNGYLLAVDCHADPAPHGGTAVLRTARVTPAPPSVSSLTELFDFFTLALSTGAWTWDDGRQRWLFDRSRLAGHPLADVL
;
A
#
# COMPACT_ATOMS: atom_id res chain seq x y z
N MET A 1 -9.12 -6.67 -19.21
CA MET A 1 -8.16 -6.92 -18.11
C MET A 1 -7.06 -5.87 -18.23
N PRO A 2 -6.78 -5.04 -17.22
CA PRO A 2 -5.55 -4.28 -17.14
C PRO A 2 -4.44 -5.30 -17.19
N SER A 3 -3.57 -5.16 -18.17
CA SER A 3 -2.49 -6.10 -18.36
C SER A 3 -1.52 -5.98 -17.19
N LEU A 4 -0.93 -7.06 -16.70
CA LEU A 4 0.18 -6.96 -15.74
C LEU A 4 1.33 -6.05 -16.25
N ALA A 5 1.46 -5.92 -17.58
CA ALA A 5 2.34 -4.94 -18.21
C ALA A 5 2.09 -3.49 -17.75
N THR A 6 0.84 -3.08 -17.47
CA THR A 6 0.54 -1.72 -16.99
C THR A 6 1.01 -1.51 -15.56
N LEU A 7 0.99 -2.55 -14.72
CA LEU A 7 1.49 -2.47 -13.35
C LEU A 7 3.01 -2.37 -13.32
N ASP A 8 3.71 -3.19 -14.11
CA ASP A 8 5.17 -3.15 -14.20
C ASP A 8 5.67 -1.81 -14.75
N GLU A 9 4.96 -1.24 -15.72
CA GLU A 9 5.24 0.10 -16.23
C GLU A 9 5.01 1.18 -15.16
N ALA A 10 3.88 1.13 -14.44
CA ALA A 10 3.59 2.08 -13.36
C ALA A 10 4.63 2.01 -12.23
N LEU A 11 5.00 0.80 -11.81
CA LEU A 11 6.06 0.58 -10.82
C LEU A 11 7.42 1.11 -11.32
N SER A 12 7.77 0.88 -12.59
CA SER A 12 9.02 1.39 -13.16
C SER A 12 9.07 2.91 -13.20
N ARG A 13 7.95 3.57 -13.53
CA ARG A 13 7.83 5.04 -13.48
C ARG A 13 7.98 5.55 -12.06
N LEU A 14 7.32 4.92 -11.09
CA LEU A 14 7.42 5.27 -9.68
C LEU A 14 8.86 5.10 -9.18
N ASP A 15 9.49 3.96 -9.42
CA ASP A 15 10.88 3.66 -9.04
C ASP A 15 11.84 4.73 -9.56
N THR A 16 11.71 5.10 -10.83
CA THR A 16 12.53 6.13 -11.49
C THR A 16 12.32 7.50 -10.86
N THR A 17 11.06 7.90 -10.70
CA THR A 17 10.69 9.22 -10.16
C THR A 17 11.12 9.38 -8.70
N LEU A 18 10.91 8.33 -7.91
CA LEU A 18 11.28 8.29 -6.51
C LEU A 18 12.81 8.29 -6.31
N THR A 19 13.53 7.53 -7.13
CA THR A 19 15.00 7.53 -7.12
C THR A 19 15.55 8.91 -7.49
N ALA A 20 14.95 9.58 -8.49
CA ALA A 20 15.32 10.95 -8.84
C ALA A 20 15.07 11.94 -7.68
N ALA A 21 13.96 11.77 -6.95
CA ALA A 21 13.63 12.63 -5.81
C ALA A 21 14.53 12.39 -4.58
N LEU A 22 14.96 11.15 -4.34
CA LEU A 22 15.70 10.74 -3.13
C LEU A 22 17.20 10.51 -3.34
N GLY A 23 17.66 10.50 -4.59
CA GLY A 23 19.06 10.24 -4.98
C GLY A 23 19.49 8.76 -4.89
N GLN A 24 18.64 7.84 -4.44
CA GLN A 24 18.95 6.41 -4.33
C GLN A 24 17.67 5.55 -4.27
N PRO A 25 17.75 4.26 -4.67
CA PRO A 25 16.65 3.32 -4.50
C PRO A 25 16.41 3.03 -3.02
N ARG A 26 15.14 2.77 -2.67
CA ARG A 26 14.71 2.56 -1.27
C ARG A 26 13.74 1.40 -1.09
N PHE A 27 13.30 0.76 -2.16
CA PHE A 27 12.52 -0.48 -2.05
C PHE A 27 13.45 -1.64 -1.74
N ALA A 28 12.98 -2.57 -0.90
CA ALA A 28 13.65 -3.84 -0.71
C ALA A 28 13.41 -4.74 -1.94
N PRO A 29 14.36 -5.62 -2.31
CA PRO A 29 14.15 -6.57 -3.39
C PRO A 29 12.93 -7.45 -3.11
N GLY A 30 12.16 -7.76 -4.15
CA GLY A 30 10.97 -8.59 -4.04
C GLY A 30 11.22 -10.06 -3.74
N LEU A 31 10.12 -10.79 -3.60
CA LEU A 31 10.06 -12.20 -3.21
C LEU A 31 9.81 -13.11 -4.42
N THR A 32 10.31 -14.33 -4.33
CA THR A 32 9.91 -15.40 -5.26
C THR A 32 8.54 -15.96 -4.88
N ASP A 33 7.82 -16.58 -5.83
CA ASP A 33 6.54 -17.22 -5.54
C ASP A 33 6.59 -18.24 -4.40
N PRO A 34 7.60 -19.14 -4.32
CA PRO A 34 7.70 -20.05 -3.18
C PRO A 34 7.85 -19.33 -1.83
N GLN A 35 8.55 -18.19 -1.79
CA GLN A 35 8.67 -17.39 -0.56
C GLN A 35 7.34 -16.73 -0.19
N ILE A 36 6.60 -16.19 -1.18
CA ILE A 36 5.27 -15.63 -0.98
C ILE A 36 4.33 -16.71 -0.44
N ASP A 37 4.30 -17.88 -1.07
CA ASP A 37 3.43 -18.99 -0.69
C ASP A 37 3.76 -19.53 0.71
N GLU A 38 5.04 -19.65 1.05
CA GLU A 38 5.50 -20.02 2.39
C GLU A 38 4.98 -19.05 3.46
N LEU A 39 5.09 -17.74 3.21
CA LEU A 39 4.67 -16.71 4.15
C LEU A 39 3.14 -16.63 4.30
N LEU A 40 2.39 -16.88 3.22
CA LEU A 40 0.92 -16.83 3.24
C LEU A 40 0.29 -18.09 3.84
N ARG A 41 0.99 -19.24 3.79
CA ARG A 41 0.46 -20.54 4.22
C ARG A 41 -0.23 -20.50 5.59
N PRO A 42 0.31 -19.86 6.65
CA PRO A 42 -0.36 -19.81 7.95
C PRO A 42 -1.66 -19.00 7.96
N SER A 43 -1.77 -18.01 7.06
CA SER A 43 -2.92 -17.11 6.98
C SER A 43 -4.07 -17.64 6.12
N GLY A 44 -3.78 -18.58 5.21
CA GLY A 44 -4.71 -19.07 4.20
C GLY A 44 -5.12 -18.05 3.13
N LEU A 45 -4.50 -16.87 3.10
CA LEU A 45 -4.83 -15.83 2.12
C LEU A 45 -4.37 -16.21 0.71
N ALA A 46 -5.23 -15.94 -0.28
CA ALA A 46 -4.88 -15.96 -1.69
C ALA A 46 -4.65 -14.52 -2.18
N LEU A 47 -3.45 -14.20 -2.66
CA LEU A 47 -3.18 -12.84 -3.14
C LEU A 47 -3.80 -12.60 -4.53
N PRO A 48 -4.42 -11.43 -4.74
CA PRO A 48 -4.73 -10.94 -6.07
C PRO A 48 -3.47 -10.85 -6.94
N ALA A 49 -3.64 -11.02 -8.25
CA ALA A 49 -2.52 -11.08 -9.20
C ALA A 49 -1.64 -9.82 -9.17
N GLU A 50 -2.23 -8.63 -9.06
CA GLU A 50 -1.48 -7.36 -8.95
C GLU A 50 -0.63 -7.31 -7.69
N VAL A 51 -1.16 -7.78 -6.55
CA VAL A 51 -0.46 -7.77 -5.26
C VAL A 51 0.73 -8.73 -5.29
N ARG A 52 0.52 -9.93 -5.86
CA ARG A 52 1.61 -10.89 -6.06
C ARG A 52 2.68 -10.33 -7.00
N ALA A 53 2.29 -9.69 -8.10
CA ALA A 53 3.23 -9.05 -9.03
C ALA A 53 4.03 -7.92 -8.36
N TYR A 54 3.37 -7.08 -7.56
CA TYR A 54 4.03 -6.07 -6.74
C TYR A 54 5.06 -6.70 -5.77
N LEU A 55 4.67 -7.72 -5.01
CA LEU A 55 5.55 -8.38 -4.04
C LEU A 55 6.72 -9.14 -4.69
N ARG A 56 6.57 -9.60 -5.94
CA ARG A 56 7.70 -10.14 -6.71
C ARG A 56 8.75 -9.10 -7.05
N ARG A 57 8.34 -7.84 -7.16
CA ARG A 57 9.23 -6.72 -7.47
C ARG A 57 9.83 -6.10 -6.22
N HIS A 58 8.99 -5.86 -5.20
CA HIS A 58 9.37 -5.12 -3.99
C HIS A 58 8.77 -5.75 -2.72
N ASP A 59 9.58 -5.97 -1.69
CA ASP A 59 9.14 -6.48 -0.38
C ASP A 59 9.29 -5.44 0.73
N GLY A 60 8.60 -4.30 0.57
CA GLY A 60 8.72 -3.17 1.49
C GLY A 60 9.92 -2.28 1.18
N VAL A 61 10.64 -1.81 2.21
CA VAL A 61 11.70 -0.81 2.07
C VAL A 61 13.06 -1.28 2.60
N ALA A 62 14.13 -0.77 2.00
CA ALA A 62 15.51 -0.99 2.41
C ALA A 62 16.26 0.35 2.61
N PRO A 63 16.82 0.62 3.80
CA PRO A 63 16.72 -0.17 5.04
C PRO A 63 15.32 -0.08 5.68
N THR A 64 14.91 -1.11 6.41
CA THR A 64 13.59 -1.26 7.07
C THR A 64 13.31 -0.29 8.23
N SER A 65 14.19 0.69 8.47
CA SER A 65 14.06 1.59 9.62
C SER A 65 13.08 2.74 9.33
N ARG A 66 12.04 2.87 10.15
CA ARG A 66 11.10 4.02 10.12
C ARG A 66 11.77 5.36 10.41
N VAL A 67 12.92 5.34 11.08
CA VAL A 67 13.72 6.54 11.38
C VAL A 67 14.55 6.95 10.16
N LEU A 68 14.98 5.99 9.33
CA LEU A 68 15.82 6.22 8.14
C LEU A 68 15.02 6.31 6.83
N ALA A 69 13.79 5.82 6.85
CA ALA A 69 12.83 5.91 5.76
C ALA A 69 11.56 6.53 6.35
N PRO A 70 11.55 7.85 6.66
CA PRO A 70 10.40 8.51 7.23
C PRO A 70 9.35 8.71 6.13
N TRP A 71 8.80 7.58 5.68
CA TRP A 71 7.64 7.40 4.83
C TRP A 71 7.92 7.58 3.33
N LEU A 72 8.47 6.51 2.75
CA LEU A 72 9.09 6.45 1.43
C LEU A 72 8.35 7.22 0.32
N ILE A 73 7.02 7.17 0.27
CA ILE A 73 6.24 7.81 -0.79
C ILE A 73 5.23 8.77 -0.17
N GLY A 74 5.57 10.05 -0.06
CA GLY A 74 4.56 11.06 0.30
C GLY A 74 3.83 10.82 1.62
N HIS A 75 4.52 10.27 2.62
CA HIS A 75 3.97 9.81 3.91
C HIS A 75 3.47 8.36 3.99
N TRP A 76 3.58 7.59 2.91
CA TRP A 76 3.31 6.15 2.90
C TRP A 76 4.59 5.31 2.99
N LEU A 77 4.57 4.34 3.90
CA LEU A 77 5.60 3.34 4.11
C LEU A 77 5.09 2.00 3.56
N PRO A 78 5.67 1.50 2.45
CA PRO A 78 5.46 0.14 1.99
C PRO A 78 5.88 -0.88 3.07
N LEU A 79 4.99 -1.84 3.35
CA LEU A 79 5.26 -2.93 4.28
C LEU A 79 5.86 -4.11 3.53
N SER A 80 6.82 -4.81 4.15
CA SER A 80 7.16 -6.17 3.72
C SER A 80 5.96 -7.10 3.93
N LEU A 81 5.89 -8.22 3.21
CA LEU A 81 4.81 -9.20 3.35
C LEU A 81 4.70 -9.71 4.79
N ARG A 82 5.83 -9.89 5.49
CA ARG A 82 5.84 -10.28 6.90
C ARG A 82 5.24 -9.22 7.80
N GLU A 83 5.57 -7.94 7.59
CA GLU A 83 4.99 -6.84 8.35
C GLU A 83 3.50 -6.65 8.03
N ALA A 84 3.10 -6.81 6.77
CA ALA A 84 1.72 -6.78 6.33
C ALA A 84 0.87 -7.84 7.05
N LEU A 85 1.35 -9.07 7.12
CA LEU A 85 0.68 -10.17 7.83
C LEU A 85 0.61 -9.91 9.34
N ALA A 86 1.70 -9.44 9.96
CA ALA A 86 1.71 -9.10 11.37
C ALA A 86 0.72 -7.95 11.71
N GLU A 87 0.70 -6.90 10.88
CA GLU A 87 -0.25 -5.79 11.04
C GLU A 87 -1.69 -6.29 10.85
N ARG A 88 -1.97 -7.13 9.84
CA ARG A 88 -3.28 -7.77 9.66
C ARG A 88 -3.72 -8.51 10.93
N ASP A 89 -2.85 -9.34 11.50
CA ASP A 89 -3.21 -10.14 12.67
C ASP A 89 -3.49 -9.26 13.91
N VAL A 90 -2.73 -8.18 14.09
CA VAL A 90 -3.02 -7.16 15.11
C VAL A 90 -4.40 -6.53 14.89
N ARG A 91 -4.73 -6.13 13.65
CA ARG A 91 -6.04 -5.53 13.35
C ARG A 91 -7.20 -6.49 13.56
N ARG A 92 -7.02 -7.77 13.20
CA ARG A 92 -8.02 -8.82 13.50
C ARG A 92 -8.20 -9.04 14.99
N ALA A 93 -7.12 -9.01 15.78
CA ALA A 93 -7.21 -9.11 17.23
C ALA A 93 -7.95 -7.92 17.85
N MET A 94 -7.64 -6.69 17.42
CA MET A 94 -8.34 -5.49 17.87
C MET A 94 -9.83 -5.52 17.51
N ALA A 95 -10.17 -5.92 16.29
CA ALA A 95 -11.57 -6.05 15.87
C ALA A 95 -12.34 -7.07 16.73
N ARG A 96 -11.72 -8.20 17.09
CA ARG A 96 -12.32 -9.19 18.01
C ARG A 96 -12.54 -8.61 19.41
N GLU A 97 -11.55 -7.90 19.94
CA GLU A 97 -11.62 -7.31 21.28
C GLU A 97 -12.71 -6.23 21.37
N GLU A 98 -12.80 -5.36 20.38
CA GLU A 98 -13.72 -4.21 20.40
C GLU A 98 -15.17 -4.60 20.09
N PHE A 99 -15.40 -5.60 19.23
CA PHE A 99 -16.74 -5.95 18.73
C PHE A 99 -17.28 -7.29 19.26
N GLY A 100 -16.50 -8.04 20.04
CA GLY A 100 -16.96 -9.24 20.74
C GLY A 100 -17.40 -10.41 19.85
N GLY A 101 -17.08 -10.37 18.56
CA GLY A 101 -17.40 -11.40 17.56
C GLY A 101 -16.17 -11.86 16.78
N GLU A 102 -16.33 -12.89 15.96
CA GLU A 102 -15.29 -13.25 15.00
C GLU A 102 -15.13 -12.12 13.97
N PRO A 103 -13.94 -11.92 13.35
CA PRO A 103 -13.70 -10.84 12.39
C PRO A 103 -14.68 -10.82 11.21
N GLU A 104 -15.31 -11.95 10.95
CA GLU A 104 -16.35 -12.14 9.93
C GLU A 104 -17.67 -11.44 10.30
N ASP A 105 -17.94 -11.22 11.59
CA ASP A 105 -19.12 -10.52 12.11
C ASP A 105 -18.84 -9.01 12.34
N ALA A 106 -17.57 -8.60 12.30
CA ALA A 106 -17.13 -7.21 12.46
C ALA A 106 -17.09 -6.47 11.11
N ASP A 107 -18.16 -6.64 10.32
CA ASP A 107 -18.42 -5.96 9.05
C ASP A 107 -18.43 -4.43 9.27
N GLY A 108 -17.24 -3.84 9.24
CA GLY A 108 -17.07 -2.45 9.69
C GLY A 108 -15.68 -2.09 10.18
N VAL A 109 -14.80 -3.04 10.48
CA VAL A 109 -13.56 -2.71 11.22
C VAL A 109 -12.33 -3.21 10.50
N TRP A 110 -12.29 -4.51 10.22
CA TRP A 110 -11.21 -5.14 9.47
C TRP A 110 -11.68 -6.43 8.81
N GLY A 111 -11.84 -6.42 7.48
CA GLY A 111 -12.29 -7.60 6.76
C GLY A 111 -11.31 -8.78 6.85
N PRO A 112 -11.79 -10.04 6.81
CA PRO A 112 -10.94 -11.23 6.95
C PRO A 112 -9.93 -11.38 5.81
N GLY A 113 -10.28 -10.89 4.61
CA GLY A 113 -9.42 -10.87 3.42
C GLY A 113 -8.46 -9.68 3.35
N TRP A 114 -8.52 -8.71 4.27
CA TRP A 114 -7.77 -7.47 4.13
C TRP A 114 -6.30 -7.63 4.51
N LEU A 115 -5.41 -7.22 3.60
CA LEU A 115 -3.96 -7.23 3.77
C LEU A 115 -3.41 -5.80 3.63
N PRO A 116 -2.82 -5.20 4.68
CA PRO A 116 -2.26 -3.86 4.60
C PRO A 116 -0.94 -3.88 3.83
N LEU A 117 -0.83 -3.08 2.77
CA LEU A 117 0.39 -2.97 1.97
C LEU A 117 1.19 -1.69 2.30
N PHE A 118 0.51 -0.65 2.77
CA PHE A 118 1.13 0.62 3.11
C PHE A 118 0.64 1.11 4.46
N ARG A 119 1.52 1.78 5.19
CA ARG A 119 1.21 2.45 6.46
C ARG A 119 1.61 3.92 6.40
N ALA A 120 0.80 4.81 6.94
CA ALA A 120 1.14 6.21 7.14
C ALA A 120 1.53 6.52 8.59
N GLY A 121 2.23 7.63 8.81
CA GLY A 121 2.77 8.02 10.12
C GLY A 121 1.77 8.31 11.22
N ASN A 122 0.53 8.59 10.83
CA ASN A 122 -0.62 8.77 11.71
C ASN A 122 -1.37 7.46 12.02
N GLY A 123 -0.89 6.32 11.52
CA GLY A 123 -1.44 4.98 11.76
C GLY A 123 -2.52 4.55 10.76
N TYR A 124 -2.73 5.31 9.68
CA TYR A 124 -3.60 4.87 8.59
C TYR A 124 -2.95 3.75 7.79
N LEU A 125 -3.77 2.87 7.22
CA LEU A 125 -3.33 1.79 6.37
C LEU A 125 -4.03 1.88 5.01
N LEU A 126 -3.30 1.52 3.95
CA LEU A 126 -3.88 1.13 2.67
C LEU A 126 -3.82 -0.38 2.60
N ALA A 127 -4.98 -1.01 2.53
CA ALA A 127 -5.14 -2.44 2.47
C ALA A 127 -5.77 -2.86 1.14
N VAL A 128 -5.46 -4.08 0.72
CA VAL A 128 -6.13 -4.74 -0.40
C VAL A 128 -7.06 -5.79 0.16
N ASP A 129 -8.22 -5.95 -0.47
CA ASP A 129 -9.10 -7.07 -0.15
C ASP A 129 -8.72 -8.28 -1.01
N CYS A 130 -8.12 -9.29 -0.37
CA CYS A 130 -7.71 -10.53 -1.02
C CYS A 130 -8.88 -11.50 -1.29
N HIS A 131 -10.08 -11.23 -0.76
CA HIS A 131 -11.28 -12.03 -1.01
C HIS A 131 -12.23 -11.39 -2.00
N ALA A 132 -12.09 -10.09 -2.26
CA ALA A 132 -12.93 -9.40 -3.23
C ALA A 132 -12.72 -10.01 -4.63
N ASP A 133 -13.84 -10.16 -5.35
CA ASP A 133 -13.76 -10.44 -6.77
C ASP A 133 -12.94 -9.34 -7.46
N PRO A 134 -12.11 -9.70 -8.46
CA PRO A 134 -11.42 -8.70 -9.24
C PRO A 134 -12.41 -7.66 -9.78
N ALA A 135 -12.03 -6.39 -9.75
CA ALA A 135 -12.86 -5.33 -10.33
C ALA A 135 -13.21 -5.68 -11.81
N PRO A 136 -14.27 -5.10 -12.42
CA PRO A 136 -14.67 -5.41 -13.81
C PRO A 136 -13.53 -5.30 -14.83
N HIS A 137 -12.52 -4.51 -14.49
CA HIS A 137 -11.28 -4.36 -15.19
C HIS A 137 -10.16 -5.03 -14.40
N GLY A 138 -10.24 -6.30 -13.99
CA GLY A 138 -9.16 -7.13 -13.38
C GLY A 138 -8.27 -6.53 -12.27
N GLY A 139 -8.58 -5.36 -11.73
CA GLY A 139 -7.79 -4.65 -10.73
C GLY A 139 -8.10 -5.13 -9.33
N THR A 140 -7.16 -4.90 -8.41
CA THR A 140 -7.37 -5.18 -7.00
C THR A 140 -7.81 -3.91 -6.30
N ALA A 141 -9.06 -3.88 -5.81
CA ALA A 141 -9.55 -2.73 -5.06
C ALA A 141 -8.66 -2.46 -3.84
N VAL A 142 -8.16 -1.22 -3.74
CA VAL A 142 -7.38 -0.77 -2.58
C VAL A 142 -8.30 0.03 -1.68
N LEU A 143 -8.45 -0.46 -0.46
CA LEU A 143 -9.25 0.11 0.59
C LEU A 143 -8.35 0.97 1.48
N ARG A 144 -8.80 2.21 1.74
CA ARG A 144 -8.23 3.02 2.81
C ARG A 144 -8.95 2.65 4.10
N THR A 145 -8.20 2.23 5.12
CA THR A 145 -8.82 1.98 6.44
C THR A 145 -8.44 3.10 7.38
N ALA A 146 -9.44 3.87 7.83
CA ALA A 146 -9.30 4.69 9.02
C ALA A 146 -9.27 3.78 10.26
N ARG A 147 -8.77 4.29 11.39
CA ARG A 147 -8.39 3.55 12.60
C ARG A 147 -9.36 2.45 13.08
N VAL A 148 -10.65 2.55 12.77
CA VAL A 148 -11.73 1.68 13.26
C VAL A 148 -12.97 1.66 12.34
N THR A 149 -12.95 2.33 11.17
CA THR A 149 -14.15 2.46 10.32
C THR A 149 -13.76 2.29 8.85
N PRO A 150 -14.55 1.56 8.04
CA PRO A 150 -14.24 1.35 6.63
C PRO A 150 -14.41 2.69 5.93
N ALA A 151 -13.41 3.09 5.14
CA ALA A 151 -13.68 4.07 4.11
C ALA A 151 -14.07 3.32 2.83
N PRO A 152 -14.92 3.91 1.96
CA PRO A 152 -15.12 3.37 0.63
C PRO A 152 -13.77 3.17 -0.09
N PRO A 153 -13.71 2.20 -1.03
CA PRO A 153 -12.51 2.00 -1.85
C PRO A 153 -12.00 3.33 -2.39
N SER A 154 -10.72 3.54 -2.20
CA SER A 154 -10.07 4.81 -2.49
C SER A 154 -9.50 4.85 -3.91
N VAL A 155 -9.08 3.68 -4.41
CA VAL A 155 -8.65 3.45 -5.79
C VAL A 155 -9.04 2.03 -6.23
N SER A 156 -9.14 1.84 -7.54
CA SER A 156 -9.62 0.60 -8.17
C SER A 156 -8.53 -0.45 -8.42
N SER A 157 -7.26 -0.06 -8.33
CA SER A 157 -6.10 -0.94 -8.58
C SER A 157 -4.81 -0.43 -7.92
N LEU A 158 -3.79 -1.29 -7.82
CA LEU A 158 -2.44 -0.84 -7.46
C LEU A 158 -1.81 0.02 -8.56
N THR A 159 -2.16 -0.22 -9.82
CA THR A 159 -1.70 0.59 -10.96
C THR A 159 -2.11 2.05 -10.77
N GLU A 160 -3.40 2.30 -10.48
CA GLU A 160 -3.93 3.65 -10.22
C GLU A 160 -3.26 4.33 -9.01
N LEU A 161 -2.98 3.56 -7.95
CA LEU A 161 -2.26 4.06 -6.78
C LEU A 161 -0.84 4.53 -7.14
N PHE A 162 -0.10 3.73 -7.90
CA PHE A 162 1.28 4.05 -8.28
C PHE A 162 1.35 5.18 -9.31
N ASP A 163 0.38 5.28 -10.22
CA ASP A 163 0.25 6.42 -11.12
C ASP A 163 -0.01 7.71 -10.34
N PHE A 164 -0.86 7.68 -9.31
CA PHE A 164 -1.07 8.82 -8.44
C PHE A 164 0.19 9.22 -7.67
N PHE A 165 0.91 8.26 -7.10
CA PHE A 165 2.18 8.54 -6.42
C PHE A 165 3.21 9.16 -7.36
N THR A 166 3.30 8.66 -8.59
CA THR A 166 4.16 9.21 -9.63
C THR A 166 3.76 10.63 -10.00
N LEU A 167 2.46 10.90 -10.16
CA LEU A 167 1.92 12.24 -10.41
C LEU A 167 2.28 13.21 -9.27
N ALA A 168 2.07 12.80 -8.03
CA ALA A 168 2.37 13.64 -6.86
C ALA A 168 3.86 14.01 -6.76
N LEU A 169 4.75 13.07 -7.06
CA LEU A 169 6.20 13.34 -7.11
C LEU A 169 6.57 14.24 -8.30
N SER A 170 6.10 13.92 -9.50
CA SER A 170 6.48 14.64 -10.74
C SER A 170 5.95 16.07 -10.81
N THR A 171 4.83 16.36 -10.16
CA THR A 171 4.25 17.71 -10.07
C THR A 171 4.85 18.56 -8.94
N GLY A 172 5.70 17.96 -8.11
CA GLY A 172 6.22 18.58 -6.89
C GLY A 172 5.19 18.75 -5.79
N ALA A 173 4.05 18.04 -5.87
CA ALA A 173 3.11 17.96 -4.75
C ALA A 173 3.80 17.32 -3.54
N TRP A 174 4.62 16.29 -3.79
CA TRP A 174 5.56 15.76 -2.80
C TRP A 174 6.99 16.13 -3.18
N THR A 175 7.66 16.79 -2.24
CA THR A 175 9.08 17.15 -2.37
C THR A 175 9.85 16.71 -1.14
N TRP A 176 11.05 16.18 -1.35
CA TRP A 176 11.92 15.74 -0.26
C TRP A 176 12.72 16.94 0.28
N ASP A 177 12.60 17.21 1.58
CA ASP A 177 13.41 18.17 2.32
C ASP A 177 14.57 17.42 2.98
N ASP A 178 15.73 17.42 2.33
CA ASP A 178 16.92 16.70 2.79
C ASP A 178 17.45 17.26 4.12
N GLY A 179 17.34 18.57 4.35
CA GLY A 179 17.78 19.19 5.60
C GLY A 179 16.98 18.71 6.82
N ARG A 180 15.70 18.38 6.62
CA ARG A 180 14.81 17.87 7.67
C ARG A 180 14.51 16.38 7.58
N GLN A 181 15.06 15.70 6.57
CA GLN A 181 14.79 14.29 6.26
C GLN A 181 13.28 13.98 6.25
N ARG A 182 12.48 14.77 5.52
CA ARG A 182 11.02 14.57 5.46
C ARG A 182 10.42 14.97 4.12
N TRP A 183 9.26 14.41 3.81
CA TRP A 183 8.42 14.91 2.73
C TRP A 183 7.72 16.21 3.12
N LEU A 184 7.71 17.16 2.19
CA LEU A 184 6.82 18.32 2.19
C LEU A 184 5.66 18.02 1.24
N PHE A 185 4.47 18.53 1.59
CA PHE A 185 3.27 18.36 0.79
C PHE A 185 2.66 19.70 0.38
N ASP A 186 2.56 19.94 -0.92
CA ASP A 186 1.85 21.07 -1.52
C ASP A 186 0.59 20.55 -2.23
N ARG A 187 -0.52 20.53 -1.50
CA ARG A 187 -1.82 20.05 -2.02
C ARG A 187 -2.32 20.85 -3.22
N SER A 188 -1.92 22.11 -3.37
CA SER A 188 -2.38 22.95 -4.49
C SER A 188 -1.95 22.38 -5.86
N ARG A 189 -0.86 21.60 -5.88
CA ARG A 189 -0.35 20.90 -7.07
C ARG A 189 -1.23 19.74 -7.54
N LEU A 190 -2.14 19.27 -6.69
CA LEU A 190 -3.10 18.20 -6.98
C LEU A 190 -4.54 18.71 -7.02
N ALA A 191 -4.75 20.02 -7.13
CA ALA A 191 -6.08 20.61 -7.13
C ALA A 191 -6.95 19.99 -8.26
N GLY A 192 -8.13 19.49 -7.87
CA GLY A 192 -9.07 18.83 -8.80
C GLY A 192 -8.79 17.35 -9.07
N HIS A 193 -7.70 16.77 -8.55
CA HIS A 193 -7.48 15.33 -8.64
C HIS A 193 -8.35 14.58 -7.61
N PRO A 194 -9.10 13.53 -8.00
CA PRO A 194 -10.04 12.84 -7.09
C PRO A 194 -9.37 12.21 -5.87
N LEU A 195 -8.08 11.85 -5.98
CA LEU A 195 -7.31 11.24 -4.90
C LEU A 195 -6.61 12.23 -3.97
N ALA A 196 -6.66 13.54 -4.25
CA ALA A 196 -5.99 14.56 -3.44
C ALA A 196 -6.54 14.68 -2.01
N ASP A 197 -7.76 14.19 -1.78
CA ASP A 197 -8.45 14.22 -0.48
C ASP A 197 -8.40 12.87 0.24
N VAL A 198 -7.95 11.84 -0.49
CA VAL A 198 -8.05 10.45 -0.10
C VAL A 198 -6.73 9.92 0.46
N LEU A 199 -5.59 10.47 0.03
CA LEU A 199 -4.24 10.02 0.41
C LEU A 199 -3.48 11.12 1.14
#